data_AF-A0A6C0L413-F1
#
_entry.id   AF-A0A6C0L413-F1
#
_cell.length_a   1.000
_cell.length_b   1.000
_cell.length_c   1.000
_cell.angle_alpha   90.00
_cell.angle_beta   90.00
_cell.angle_gamma   90.00
#
_symmetry.space_group_name_H-M   'P 1'
#
loop_
_entity.id
_entity.type
_entity.pdbx_description
1 polymer ?
#
loop_
_entity_poly.entity_id
_entity_poly.type
_entity_poly.pdbx_seq_one_letter_code
_entity_poly.pdbx_strand_id
1 'polypeptide(L)'
;MGLSQKDRFTMFSCCLRKEKYKENTIVPEKESLGSPRITAGFLDKFSREVIYCGGCKTPFHLGSCELKVHCNICNQFFHCKIAGECIGKDCKVQFEDGSFHRASYCVDCVAKVFGNKCLCKDCNKT
;
A
#
# COMPACT_ATOMS: atom_id res chain seq x y z
N MET A 1 -3.60 20.01 60.46
CA MET A 1 -2.25 19.58 60.01
C MET A 1 -2.10 18.11 60.37
N GLY A 2 -2.38 17.22 59.40
CA GLY A 2 -2.50 15.79 59.61
C GLY A 2 -1.14 15.10 59.67
N LEU A 3 -0.94 14.27 60.68
CA LEU A 3 0.25 13.46 60.91
C LEU A 3 0.16 12.15 60.10
N SER A 4 1.31 11.84 59.48
CA SER A 4 1.59 10.73 58.57
C SER A 4 1.25 9.36 59.14
N GLN A 5 0.43 8.61 58.41
CA GLN A 5 0.20 7.17 58.61
C GLN A 5 1.44 6.36 58.18
N LYS A 6 1.80 5.40 59.03
CA LYS A 6 2.78 4.34 58.82
C LYS A 6 1.99 3.07 58.48
N ASP A 7 2.02 2.65 57.22
CA ASP A 7 1.56 1.33 56.80
C ASP A 7 2.79 0.58 56.25
N ARG A 8 3.33 -0.41 56.95
CA ARG A 8 2.95 -1.83 56.82
C ARG A 8 2.74 -2.24 55.36
N PHE A 9 3.78 -2.75 54.70
CA PHE A 9 3.62 -3.93 53.85
C PHE A 9 4.92 -4.73 53.78
N THR A 10 4.82 -5.93 54.30
CA THR A 10 5.80 -7.02 54.30
C THR A 10 5.99 -7.58 52.89
N MET A 11 7.24 -7.94 52.61
CA MET A 11 7.64 -9.23 52.02
C MET A 11 6.86 -9.71 50.79
N PHE A 12 7.42 -9.49 49.60
CA PHE A 12 7.42 -10.51 48.54
C PHE A 12 8.72 -10.40 47.74
N SER A 13 9.72 -11.16 48.19
CA SER A 13 10.78 -11.67 47.34
C SER A 13 10.13 -12.62 46.33
N CYS A 14 9.93 -12.16 45.10
CA CYS A 14 9.54 -13.01 43.99
C CYS A 14 10.63 -12.91 42.92
N CYS A 15 11.33 -14.02 42.73
CA CYS A 15 12.45 -14.22 41.83
C CYS A 15 12.37 -13.41 40.52
N LEU A 16 13.22 -12.39 40.38
CA LEU A 16 13.54 -11.80 39.08
C LEU A 16 14.37 -12.81 38.27
N ARG A 17 13.71 -13.84 37.71
CA ARG A 17 14.23 -14.55 36.55
C ARG A 17 14.36 -13.50 35.45
N LYS A 18 15.58 -13.09 35.16
CA LYS A 18 15.89 -12.40 33.89
C LYS A 18 15.60 -13.41 32.79
N GLU A 19 14.38 -13.40 32.27
CA GLU A 19 14.10 -14.06 31.00
C GLU A 19 15.03 -13.41 29.98
N LYS A 20 16.00 -14.18 29.50
CA LYS A 20 16.92 -13.71 28.46
C LYS A 20 16.06 -13.33 27.26
N TYR A 21 15.93 -12.03 27.01
CA TYR A 21 15.33 -11.52 25.79
C TYR A 21 16.10 -12.14 24.62
N LYS A 22 15.46 -13.07 23.89
CA LYS A 22 16.00 -13.53 22.62
C LYS A 22 15.83 -12.37 21.67
N GLU A 23 16.95 -11.77 21.29
CA GLU A 23 16.99 -10.80 20.20
C GLU A 23 16.33 -11.46 18.98
N ASN A 24 15.32 -10.81 18.39
CA ASN A 24 14.73 -11.27 17.15
C ASN A 24 15.75 -11.03 16.03
N THR A 25 16.70 -11.94 15.87
CA THR A 25 17.57 -11.95 14.70
C THR A 25 16.70 -12.29 13.51
N ILE A 26 16.34 -11.27 12.72
CA ILE A 26 15.73 -11.46 11.41
C ILE A 26 16.86 -12.02 10.53
N VAL A 27 16.93 -13.35 10.47
CA VAL A 27 17.81 -14.03 9.51
C VAL A 27 17.06 -14.03 8.18
N PRO A 28 17.62 -13.52 7.09
CA PRO A 28 17.02 -13.66 5.77
C PRO A 28 16.70 -15.13 5.55
N GLU A 29 15.46 -15.44 5.20
CA GLU A 29 15.08 -16.78 4.82
C GLU A 29 16.02 -17.21 3.69
N LYS A 30 16.74 -18.32 3.87
CA LYS A 30 17.64 -18.83 2.84
C LYS A 30 16.82 -19.00 1.58
N GLU A 31 17.13 -18.24 0.53
CA GLU A 31 16.48 -18.36 -0.76
C GLU A 31 16.49 -19.85 -1.13
N SER A 32 15.31 -20.46 -1.10
CA SER A 32 15.18 -21.83 -1.55
C SER A 32 15.58 -21.84 -3.02
N LEU A 33 16.49 -22.75 -3.39
CA LEU A 33 17.05 -22.97 -4.74
C LEU A 33 15.99 -23.37 -5.80
N GLY A 34 14.70 -23.10 -5.53
CA GLY A 34 13.55 -23.48 -6.33
C GLY A 34 12.65 -22.32 -6.72
N SER A 35 13.12 -21.06 -6.67
CA SER A 35 12.38 -19.99 -7.37
C SER A 35 12.28 -20.38 -8.84
N PRO A 36 11.07 -20.38 -9.45
CA PRO A 36 10.96 -20.66 -10.87
C PRO A 36 11.81 -19.65 -11.60
N ARG A 37 12.88 -20.11 -12.26
CA ARG A 37 13.74 -19.24 -13.07
C ARG A 37 12.83 -18.48 -14.03
N ILE A 38 12.84 -17.16 -13.96
CA ILE A 38 12.14 -16.30 -14.92
C ILE A 38 12.78 -16.59 -16.29
N THR A 39 12.10 -17.42 -17.10
CA THR A 39 12.55 -17.75 -18.44
C THR A 39 11.95 -16.77 -19.45
N ALA A 40 12.61 -16.59 -20.60
CA ALA A 40 12.06 -15.79 -21.69
C ALA A 40 10.67 -16.29 -22.13
N GLY A 41 10.46 -17.61 -22.12
CA GLY A 41 9.16 -18.21 -22.42
C GLY A 41 8.08 -17.92 -21.37
N PHE A 42 8.44 -17.72 -20.10
CA PHE A 42 7.52 -17.26 -19.07
C PHE A 42 7.14 -15.78 -19.30
N LEU A 43 8.12 -14.92 -19.56
CA LEU A 43 7.88 -13.50 -19.83
C LEU A 43 6.99 -13.29 -21.05
N ASP A 44 7.22 -14.01 -22.15
CA ASP A 44 6.38 -13.94 -23.35
C ASP A 44 4.92 -14.32 -23.05
N LYS A 45 4.69 -15.37 -22.26
CA LYS A 45 3.33 -15.76 -21.83
C LYS A 45 2.69 -14.70 -20.95
N PHE A 46 3.44 -14.19 -19.98
CA PHE A 46 2.96 -13.17 -19.05
C PHE A 46 2.59 -11.86 -19.79
N SER A 47 3.42 -11.42 -20.75
CA SER A 47 3.13 -10.22 -21.55
C SER A 47 1.88 -10.34 -22.42
N ARG A 48 1.46 -11.56 -22.76
CA ARG A 48 0.24 -11.83 -23.54
C ARG A 48 -1.02 -11.92 -22.66
N GLU A 49 -0.89 -11.93 -21.33
CA GLU A 49 -2.04 -11.91 -20.44
C GLU A 49 -2.93 -10.70 -20.73
N VAL A 50 -4.24 -10.95 -20.73
CA VAL A 50 -5.26 -9.97 -21.10
C VAL A 50 -5.92 -9.43 -19.84
N ILE A 51 -5.97 -8.12 -19.74
CA ILE A 51 -6.76 -7.41 -18.73
C ILE A 51 -7.82 -6.54 -19.41
N TYR A 52 -8.87 -6.21 -18.68
CA TYR A 52 -9.98 -5.41 -19.20
C TYR A 52 -9.93 -4.00 -18.63
N CYS A 53 -10.09 -3.00 -19.50
CA CYS A 53 -10.17 -1.62 -19.06
C CYS A 53 -11.43 -1.38 -18.25
N GLY A 54 -11.29 -0.85 -17.04
CA GLY A 54 -12.43 -0.55 -16.17
C GLY A 54 -13.42 0.45 -16.79
N GLY A 55 -12.98 1.29 -17.73
CA GLY A 55 -13.77 2.39 -18.29
C GLY A 55 -14.52 2.07 -19.60
N CYS A 56 -13.83 1.55 -20.61
CA CYS A 56 -14.44 1.19 -21.90
C CYS A 56 -14.72 -0.31 -22.06
N LYS A 57 -14.28 -1.13 -21.10
CA LYS A 57 -14.43 -2.60 -21.11
C LYS A 57 -13.74 -3.32 -22.27
N THR A 58 -12.85 -2.65 -23.01
CA THR A 58 -12.06 -3.32 -24.03
C THR A 58 -10.91 -4.11 -23.40
N PRO A 59 -10.61 -5.32 -23.91
CA PRO A 59 -9.44 -6.09 -23.50
C PRO A 59 -8.16 -5.47 -24.06
N PHE A 60 -7.06 -5.61 -23.33
CA PHE A 60 -5.72 -5.26 -23.80
C PHE A 60 -4.67 -6.15 -23.13
N HIS A 61 -3.54 -6.35 -23.82
CA HIS A 61 -2.44 -7.17 -23.31
C HIS A 61 -1.55 -6.36 -22.36
N LEU A 62 -0.97 -7.00 -21.34
CA LEU A 62 0.00 -6.34 -20.46
C LEU A 62 1.22 -5.79 -21.23
N GLY A 63 1.67 -6.50 -22.27
CA GLY A 63 2.79 -6.09 -23.12
C GLY A 63 2.48 -4.99 -24.14
N SER A 64 1.21 -4.55 -24.26
CA SER A 64 0.82 -3.51 -25.24
C SER A 64 1.24 -2.09 -24.85
N CYS A 65 1.70 -1.89 -23.61
CA CYS A 65 1.99 -0.56 -23.04
C CYS A 65 0.78 0.41 -23.06
N GLU A 66 -0.45 -0.11 -23.19
CA GLU A 66 -1.66 0.72 -23.14
C GLU A 66 -2.09 1.05 -21.70
N LEU A 67 -1.60 0.30 -20.71
CA LEU A 67 -1.93 0.53 -19.30
C LEU A 67 -1.42 1.90 -18.84
N LYS A 68 -2.32 2.77 -18.38
CA LYS A 68 -1.95 4.12 -17.90
C LYS A 68 -2.05 4.26 -16.40
N VAL A 69 -3.16 3.82 -15.80
CA VAL A 69 -3.36 3.97 -14.35
C VAL A 69 -4.08 2.78 -13.72
N HIS A 70 -3.88 2.65 -12.42
CA HIS A 70 -4.70 1.86 -11.52
C HIS A 70 -5.52 2.81 -10.63
N CYS A 71 -6.83 2.57 -10.50
CA CYS A 71 -7.68 3.42 -9.68
C CYS A 71 -7.64 3.02 -8.20
N ASN A 72 -7.29 3.97 -7.33
CA ASN A 72 -7.15 3.75 -5.88
C ASN A 72 -8.48 3.54 -5.12
N ILE A 73 -9.63 3.50 -5.82
CA ILE A 73 -10.96 3.29 -5.19
C ILE A 73 -11.57 1.96 -5.64
N CYS A 74 -11.67 1.71 -6.95
CA CYS A 74 -12.29 0.48 -7.47
C CYS A 74 -11.29 -0.63 -7.79
N ASN A 75 -9.98 -0.38 -7.63
CA ASN A 75 -8.89 -1.32 -7.92
C ASN A 75 -8.92 -1.92 -9.34
N GLN A 76 -9.45 -1.16 -10.30
CA GLN A 76 -9.44 -1.54 -11.72
C GLN A 76 -8.33 -0.81 -12.47
N PHE A 77 -7.90 -1.41 -13.58
CA PHE A 77 -6.90 -0.88 -14.49
C PHE A 77 -7.54 -0.12 -15.64
N PHE A 78 -6.90 0.97 -16.08
CA PHE A 78 -7.46 1.87 -17.08
C PHE A 78 -6.39 2.34 -18.06
N HIS A 79 -6.74 2.30 -19.35
CA HIS A 79 -6.04 3.00 -20.43
C HIS A 79 -6.78 4.28 -20.89
N CYS A 80 -8.04 4.46 -20.43
CA CYS A 80 -8.92 5.58 -20.74
C CYS A 80 -9.80 5.97 -19.53
N LYS A 81 -10.60 7.05 -19.66
CA LYS A 81 -11.52 7.55 -18.61
C LYS A 81 -10.84 7.79 -17.25
N ILE A 82 -9.68 8.42 -17.31
CA ILE A 82 -8.84 8.75 -16.15
C ILE A 82 -9.15 10.19 -15.76
N ALA A 83 -9.43 10.42 -14.48
CA ALA A 83 -9.69 11.76 -13.96
C ALA A 83 -8.40 12.51 -13.61
N GLY A 84 -7.34 11.76 -13.27
CA GLY A 84 -6.03 12.30 -12.94
C GLY A 84 -5.53 11.82 -11.57
N GLU A 85 -4.51 12.52 -11.09
CA GLU A 85 -3.81 12.24 -9.84
C GLU A 85 -4.33 13.08 -8.68
N CYS A 86 -4.28 12.54 -7.46
CA CYS A 86 -4.58 13.30 -6.25
C CYS A 86 -3.48 14.35 -5.97
N ILE A 87 -3.92 15.59 -5.74
CA ILE A 87 -3.06 16.72 -5.36
C ILE A 87 -2.75 16.81 -3.85
N GLY A 88 -3.47 16.05 -3.02
CA GLY A 88 -3.32 16.02 -1.56
C GLY A 88 -1.92 15.63 -1.09
N LYS A 89 -1.54 16.12 0.09
CA LYS A 89 -0.24 15.85 0.70
C LYS A 89 -0.07 14.39 1.14
N ASP A 90 -1.17 13.74 1.49
CA ASP A 90 -1.18 12.34 1.99
C ASP A 90 -1.27 11.31 0.85
N CYS A 91 -1.56 11.75 -0.38
CA CYS A 91 -1.68 10.87 -1.55
C CYS A 91 -0.38 10.69 -2.33
N LYS A 92 0.77 11.14 -1.80
CA LYS A 92 2.05 11.08 -2.50
C LYS A 92 3.05 10.23 -1.73
N VAL A 93 3.83 9.46 -2.48
CA VAL A 93 5.00 8.74 -1.98
C VAL A 93 6.21 9.29 -2.70
N GLN A 94 7.25 9.66 -1.96
CA GLN A 94 8.52 10.10 -2.51
C GLN A 94 9.45 8.91 -2.65
N PHE A 95 10.07 8.74 -3.82
CA PHE A 95 11.12 7.75 -4.02
C PHE A 95 12.50 8.31 -3.69
N GLU A 96 13.50 7.42 -3.65
CA GLU A 96 14.90 7.76 -3.37
C GLU A 96 15.49 8.72 -4.40
N ASP A 97 15.01 8.69 -5.65
CA ASP A 97 15.41 9.58 -6.74
C ASP A 97 14.80 10.99 -6.64
N GLY A 98 13.96 11.23 -5.62
CA GLY A 98 13.27 12.49 -5.40
C GLY A 98 11.99 12.67 -6.23
N SER A 99 11.62 11.70 -7.07
CA SER A 99 10.34 11.70 -7.78
C SER A 99 9.17 11.39 -6.84
N PHE A 100 7.96 11.79 -7.22
CA PHE A 100 6.74 11.52 -6.45
C PHE A 100 5.78 10.65 -7.27
N HIS A 101 5.35 9.52 -6.71
CA HIS A 101 4.16 8.83 -7.20
C HIS A 101 2.93 9.34 -6.45
N ARG A 102 1.86 9.59 -7.19
CA ARG A 102 0.56 10.01 -6.62
C ARG A 102 -0.52 8.97 -6.88
N ALA A 103 -1.48 8.88 -5.96
CA ALA A 103 -2.67 8.08 -6.16
C ALA A 103 -3.49 8.59 -7.35
N SER A 104 -3.97 7.68 -8.21
CA SER A 104 -4.74 7.98 -9.42
C SER A 104 -6.19 7.46 -9.35
N TYR A 105 -7.10 8.11 -10.07
CA TYR A 105 -8.54 7.81 -10.01
C TYR A 105 -9.21 7.80 -11.40
N CYS A 106 -10.23 6.95 -11.55
CA CYS A 106 -11.07 6.95 -12.75
C CYS A 106 -12.23 7.96 -12.62
N VAL A 107 -12.74 8.42 -13.76
CA VAL A 107 -13.84 9.40 -13.83
C VAL A 107 -15.08 8.93 -13.05
N ASP A 108 -15.43 7.64 -13.15
CA ASP A 108 -16.63 7.11 -12.50
C ASP A 108 -16.53 7.12 -10.97
N CYS A 109 -15.36 6.77 -10.42
CA CYS A 109 -15.15 6.82 -8.97
C CYS A 109 -15.14 8.25 -8.45
N VAL A 110 -14.59 9.17 -9.22
CA VAL A 110 -14.55 10.59 -8.86
C VAL A 110 -15.94 11.19 -8.86
N ALA A 111 -16.72 10.96 -9.92
CA ALA A 111 -18.09 11.44 -10.01
C ALA A 111 -18.95 10.95 -8.83
N LYS A 112 -18.76 9.70 -8.40
CA LYS A 112 -19.49 9.11 -7.25
C LYS A 112 -19.11 9.70 -5.89
N VAL A 113 -17.83 10.02 -5.68
CA VAL A 113 -17.32 10.40 -4.35
C VAL A 113 -17.19 11.91 -4.18
N PHE A 114 -16.84 12.64 -5.25
CA PHE A 114 -16.42 14.04 -5.18
C PHE A 114 -17.24 14.99 -6.07
N GLY A 115 -18.04 14.47 -7.00
CA GLY A 115 -18.69 15.29 -8.02
C GLY A 115 -17.65 16.07 -8.84
N ASN A 116 -17.71 17.41 -8.83
CA ASN A 116 -16.78 18.32 -9.53
C ASN A 116 -15.61 18.83 -8.66
N LYS A 117 -15.40 18.29 -7.45
CA LYS A 117 -14.36 18.75 -6.50
C LYS A 117 -13.19 17.78 -6.39
N CYS A 118 -12.13 18.23 -5.72
CA CYS A 118 -10.80 17.61 -5.62
C CYS A 118 -10.82 16.08 -5.40
N LEU A 119 -9.90 15.38 -6.08
CA LEU A 119 -9.87 13.92 -6.29
C LEU A 119 -9.57 13.05 -5.05
N CYS A 120 -9.53 13.59 -3.84
CA CYS A 120 -9.14 12.83 -2.65
C CYS A 120 -10.01 13.11 -1.42
N LYS A 121 -10.29 12.06 -0.64
CA LYS A 121 -11.19 12.10 0.53
C LYS A 121 -10.73 13.10 1.58
N ASP A 122 -9.41 13.22 1.76
CA ASP A 122 -8.83 14.17 2.70
C ASP A 122 -8.71 15.58 2.11
N CYS A 123 -8.58 15.70 0.78
CA CYS A 123 -8.56 16.98 0.05
C CYS A 123 -9.93 17.66 0.06
N ASN A 124 -11.01 16.87 0.08
CA ASN A 124 -12.38 17.38 0.07
C ASN A 124 -12.80 18.00 1.42
N LYS A 125 -11.96 17.95 2.46
CA LYS A 125 -12.22 18.56 3.77
C LYS A 125 -11.69 20.00 3.89
N THR A 126 -11.58 20.72 2.76
CA THR A 126 -11.20 22.15 2.76
C THR A 126 -12.40 23.04 3.01
#